data_AF-A0A7Y5K781-F1
#
_entry.id   AF-A0A7Y5K781-F1
#
_cell.length_a   1.000
_cell.length_b   1.000
_cell.length_c   1.000
_cell.angle_alpha   90.00
_cell.angle_beta   90.00
_cell.angle_gamma   90.00
#
_symmetry.space_group_name_H-M   'P 1'
#
loop_
_entity.id
_entity.type
_entity.pdbx_description
1 polymer ?
#
loop_
_entity_poly.entity_id
_entity_poly.type
_entity_poly.pdbx_seq_one_letter_code
_entity_poly.pdbx_strand_id
1 'polypeptide(L)'
;MASKAIKLVLSTCTSAVLLLSCADVPSTGPQPPEVLSEFRFVHAAPELGSVQLAVDGVSQGDLTYSNTLGYKSFPAGSREVSLSNGEKQFVAMSTDLRGTVAVLPSIAGAAREFFRISERRIFDTPGVAVRVLNFSPNYSVDVRVIAGTDTVANARLAFKGDTGYRVVTARDYVVEVKEAGTDVVLATSPLTVSNSHTALIMGGAGAVTIKSLADH
;
A
#
# COMPACT_ATOMS: atom_id res chain seq x y z
N MET A 1 76.35 42.00 58.34
CA MET A 1 75.95 40.80 59.11
C MET A 1 74.60 40.36 58.55
N ALA A 2 74.54 39.30 57.73
CA ALA A 2 74.18 37.94 58.16
C ALA A 2 72.73 37.90 58.70
N SER A 3 71.78 37.07 58.28
CA SER A 3 71.85 35.72 57.70
C SER A 3 70.40 35.17 57.61
N LYS A 4 70.23 34.10 56.82
CA LYS A 4 69.13 33.10 56.76
C LYS A 4 67.87 33.49 55.96
N ALA A 5 67.60 32.90 54.79
CA ALA A 5 67.31 31.48 54.43
C ALA A 5 65.86 31.08 54.72
N ILE A 6 65.16 30.49 53.73
CA ILE A 6 64.50 29.17 53.80
C ILE A 6 63.65 28.89 52.54
N LYS A 7 63.69 27.62 52.16
CA LYS A 7 63.24 26.93 50.93
C LYS A 7 61.71 26.86 50.76
N LEU A 8 61.22 26.79 49.52
CA LEU A 8 59.97 26.05 49.19
C LEU A 8 59.96 25.58 47.72
N VAL A 9 60.24 24.28 47.47
CA VAL A 9 59.31 23.21 47.00
C VAL A 9 58.68 23.53 45.63
N LEU A 10 59.23 23.00 44.52
CA LEU A 10 58.88 21.71 43.88
C LEU A 10 57.42 21.64 43.41
N SER A 11 57.19 21.80 42.10
CA SER A 11 56.07 21.14 41.43
C SER A 11 56.42 20.89 39.97
N THR A 12 56.85 19.66 39.73
CA THR A 12 57.14 19.08 38.43
C THR A 12 55.83 19.04 37.64
N CYS A 13 55.76 19.80 36.55
CA CYS A 13 54.62 19.80 35.63
C CYS A 13 54.63 18.47 34.86
N THR A 14 53.87 17.49 35.36
CA THR A 14 53.65 16.21 34.70
C THR A 14 52.88 16.46 33.40
N SER A 15 53.58 16.41 32.28
CA SER A 15 53.00 16.40 30.95
C SER A 15 52.05 15.21 30.81
N ALA A 16 50.75 15.44 30.94
CA ALA A 16 49.71 14.51 30.57
C ALA A 16 49.71 14.38 29.05
N VAL A 17 50.38 13.34 28.54
CA VAL A 17 50.21 12.88 27.16
C VAL A 17 48.79 12.35 27.05
N LEU A 18 47.87 13.22 26.62
CA LEU A 18 46.54 12.83 26.18
C LEU A 18 46.73 11.97 24.92
N LEU A 19 46.65 10.65 25.11
CA LEU A 19 46.52 9.69 24.03
C LEU A 19 45.25 10.01 23.24
N LEU A 20 45.40 10.81 22.19
CA LEU A 20 44.47 10.89 21.07
C LEU A 20 44.53 9.55 20.33
N SER A 21 43.98 8.49 20.92
CA SER A 21 43.64 7.30 20.16
C SER A 21 42.39 7.64 19.36
N CYS A 22 42.60 8.16 18.14
CA CYS A 22 41.59 8.07 17.10
C CYS A 22 41.30 6.58 16.92
N ALA A 23 40.23 6.08 17.52
CA ALA A 23 39.70 4.78 17.17
C ALA A 23 39.42 4.83 15.66
N ASP A 24 40.11 4.00 14.91
CA ASP A 24 39.89 3.82 13.47
C ASP A 24 38.52 3.16 13.32
N VAL A 25 37.47 3.99 13.29
CA VAL A 25 36.11 3.54 13.04
C VAL A 25 36.06 3.21 11.55
N PRO A 26 35.85 1.93 11.18
CA PRO A 26 35.75 1.57 9.78
C PRO A 26 34.69 2.45 9.12
N SER A 27 35.04 3.10 8.00
CA SER A 27 34.12 3.98 7.26
C SER A 27 32.91 3.24 6.68
N THR A 28 32.88 1.92 6.80
CA THR A 28 31.79 1.05 6.37
C THR A 28 31.33 0.19 7.55
N GLY A 29 30.34 0.68 8.28
CA GLY A 29 29.53 -0.17 9.17
C GLY A 29 28.74 -1.20 8.36
N PRO A 30 28.18 -2.24 9.00
CA PRO A 30 27.29 -3.17 8.32
C PRO A 30 26.14 -2.39 7.66
N GLN A 31 25.90 -2.64 6.37
CA GLN A 31 24.78 -2.04 5.67
C GLN A 31 23.48 -2.53 6.33
N PRO A 32 22.58 -1.63 6.76
CA PRO A 32 21.30 -2.04 7.31
C PRO A 32 20.54 -2.89 6.28
N PRO A 33 19.77 -3.90 6.73
CA PRO A 33 19.00 -4.73 5.82
C PRO A 33 18.04 -3.87 5.00
N GLU A 34 17.91 -4.18 3.71
CA GLU A 34 16.97 -3.49 2.84
C GLU A 34 15.55 -3.79 3.30
N VAL A 35 14.80 -2.74 3.63
CA VAL A 35 13.43 -2.89 4.08
C VAL A 35 12.52 -2.94 2.86
N LEU A 36 11.87 -4.08 2.66
CA LEU A 36 11.00 -4.32 1.52
C LEU A 36 9.54 -4.03 1.85
N SER A 37 8.78 -3.84 0.78
CA SER A 37 7.33 -3.72 0.74
C SER A 37 6.82 -4.59 -0.40
N GLU A 38 5.57 -4.99 -0.38
CA GLU A 38 4.97 -5.82 -1.43
C GLU A 38 3.71 -5.18 -1.99
N PHE A 39 3.70 -4.94 -3.29
CA PHE A 39 2.57 -4.32 -3.96
C PHE A 39 2.11 -5.12 -5.16
N ARG A 40 0.79 -5.24 -5.30
CA ARG A 40 0.14 -5.60 -6.56
C ARG A 40 -0.43 -4.34 -7.22
N PHE A 41 -0.63 -4.41 -8.53
CA PHE A 41 -1.19 -3.30 -9.30
C PHE A 41 -2.50 -3.73 -9.94
N VAL A 42 -3.50 -2.84 -9.93
CA VAL A 42 -4.84 -3.10 -10.48
C VAL A 42 -5.21 -2.03 -11.48
N HIS A 43 -5.80 -2.43 -12.60
CA HIS A 43 -6.36 -1.52 -13.58
C HIS A 43 -7.84 -1.25 -13.32
N ALA A 44 -8.18 -0.08 -12.78
CA ALA A 44 -9.58 0.33 -12.58
C ALA A 44 -10.07 1.33 -13.64
N ALA A 45 -9.20 1.81 -14.52
CA ALA A 45 -9.51 2.79 -15.57
C ALA A 45 -9.91 2.18 -16.93
N PRO A 46 -11.19 2.15 -17.33
CA PRO A 46 -11.58 1.55 -18.62
C PRO A 46 -11.04 2.29 -19.85
N GLU A 47 -10.79 3.60 -19.74
CA GLU A 47 -10.43 4.48 -20.85
C GLU A 47 -8.96 4.39 -21.29
N LEU A 48 -8.08 3.77 -20.50
CA LEU A 48 -6.67 3.63 -20.86
C LEU A 48 -6.40 2.48 -21.83
N GLY A 49 -7.34 1.55 -21.99
CA GLY A 49 -7.12 0.32 -22.74
C GLY A 49 -6.06 -0.57 -22.06
N SER A 50 -5.09 -1.06 -22.84
CA SER A 50 -3.95 -1.82 -22.34
C SER A 50 -2.73 -0.91 -22.22
N VAL A 51 -2.11 -0.88 -21.05
CA VAL A 51 -0.91 -0.07 -20.77
C VAL A 51 0.19 -0.93 -20.17
N GLN A 52 1.44 -0.60 -20.42
CA GLN A 52 2.56 -1.22 -19.68
C GLN A 52 2.83 -0.40 -18.41
N LEU A 53 2.96 -1.09 -17.28
CA LEU A 53 3.30 -0.46 -16.01
C LEU A 53 4.80 -0.60 -15.74
N ALA A 54 5.42 0.48 -15.28
CA ALA A 54 6.81 0.49 -14.82
C ALA A 54 6.92 1.12 -13.43
N VAL A 55 7.91 0.67 -12.66
CA VAL A 55 8.28 1.23 -11.34
C VAL A 55 9.75 1.62 -11.41
N ASP A 56 10.06 2.88 -11.11
CA ASP A 56 11.39 3.47 -11.22
C ASP A 56 12.03 3.19 -12.60
N GLY A 57 11.23 3.27 -13.67
CA GLY A 57 11.65 3.00 -15.05
C GLY A 57 11.78 1.52 -15.44
N VAL A 58 11.60 0.59 -14.49
CA VAL A 58 11.66 -0.86 -14.75
C VAL A 58 10.27 -1.41 -15.05
N SER A 59 10.08 -2.00 -16.23
CA SER A 59 8.81 -2.62 -16.63
C SER A 59 8.38 -3.73 -15.68
N GLN A 60 7.12 -3.71 -15.29
CA GLN A 60 6.48 -4.69 -14.42
C GLN A 60 5.53 -5.62 -15.18
N GLY A 61 5.20 -5.29 -16.43
CA GLY A 61 4.31 -6.05 -17.30
C GLY A 61 3.15 -5.21 -17.84
N ASP A 62 2.34 -5.86 -18.67
CA ASP A 62 1.15 -5.25 -19.26
C ASP A 62 -0.03 -5.35 -18.29
N LEU A 63 -0.79 -4.26 -18.23
CA LEU A 63 -1.93 -4.09 -17.36
C LEU A 63 -3.14 -3.74 -18.26
N THR A 64 -4.10 -4.65 -18.32
CA THR A 64 -5.37 -4.47 -19.03
C THR A 64 -6.50 -4.15 -18.05
N TYR A 65 -7.56 -3.48 -18.52
CA TYR A 65 -8.72 -3.14 -17.69
C TYR A 65 -9.26 -4.35 -16.90
N SER A 66 -9.56 -4.15 -15.61
CA SER A 66 -10.00 -5.17 -14.64
C SER A 66 -9.00 -6.30 -14.37
N ASN A 67 -7.78 -6.22 -14.90
CA ASN A 67 -6.70 -7.15 -14.64
C ASN A 67 -5.72 -6.61 -13.60
N THR A 68 -4.83 -7.49 -13.14
CA THR A 68 -3.88 -7.20 -12.08
C THR A 68 -2.48 -7.73 -12.41
N LEU A 69 -1.46 -6.98 -12.03
CA LEU A 69 -0.12 -7.52 -11.85
C LEU A 69 -0.01 -8.01 -10.40
N GLY A 70 0.40 -9.26 -10.22
CA GLY A 70 0.54 -9.87 -8.90
C GLY A 70 1.53 -9.14 -7.99
N TYR A 71 1.58 -9.54 -6.72
CA TYR A 71 2.49 -8.95 -5.75
C TYR A 71 3.94 -9.07 -6.19
N LYS A 72 4.68 -7.96 -6.08
CA LYS A 72 6.13 -7.91 -6.24
C LYS A 72 6.73 -7.14 -5.08
N SER A 73 7.96 -7.51 -4.72
CA SER A 73 8.72 -6.83 -3.69
C SER A 73 9.40 -5.60 -4.27
N PHE A 74 9.25 -4.47 -3.59
CA PHE A 74 9.92 -3.21 -3.90
C PHE A 74 10.60 -2.68 -2.64
N PRO A 75 11.78 -2.05 -2.76
CA PRO A 75 12.36 -1.41 -1.61
C PRO A 75 11.48 -0.25 -1.14
N ALA A 76 11.34 -0.11 0.16
CA ALA A 76 10.50 0.93 0.75
C ALA A 76 10.97 2.33 0.32
N GLY A 77 10.05 3.29 0.36
CA GLY A 77 10.27 4.68 -0.04
C GLY A 77 9.24 5.20 -1.03
N SER A 78 9.46 6.42 -1.53
CA SER A 78 8.67 7.00 -2.61
C SER A 78 9.16 6.47 -3.96
N ARG A 79 8.31 5.76 -4.69
CA ARG A 79 8.64 5.09 -5.95
C ARG A 79 7.85 5.71 -7.10
N GLU A 80 8.50 5.99 -8.23
CA GLU A 80 7.79 6.50 -9.41
C GLU A 80 7.08 5.32 -10.09
N VAL A 81 5.75 5.35 -10.10
CA VAL A 81 4.95 4.42 -10.90
C VAL A 81 4.55 5.14 -12.18
N SER A 82 4.83 4.56 -13.33
CA SER A 82 4.55 5.13 -14.63
C SER A 82 3.84 4.14 -15.54
N LEU A 83 3.09 4.68 -16.49
CA LEU A 83 2.39 3.93 -17.52
C LEU A 83 2.96 4.30 -18.90
N SER A 84 2.83 3.39 -19.87
CA SER A 84 3.32 3.59 -21.24
C SER A 84 2.67 4.77 -21.99
N ASN A 85 1.55 5.29 -21.49
CA ASN A 85 0.90 6.49 -22.02
C ASN A 85 1.52 7.81 -21.51
N GLY A 86 2.55 7.74 -20.66
CA GLY A 86 3.25 8.88 -20.07
C GLY A 86 2.69 9.36 -18.73
N GLU A 87 1.59 8.81 -18.24
CA GLU A 87 1.09 9.12 -16.89
C GLU A 87 2.01 8.54 -15.83
N LYS A 88 2.21 9.30 -14.75
CA LYS A 88 3.11 8.92 -13.66
C LYS A 88 2.69 9.52 -12.34
N GLN A 89 2.98 8.79 -11.26
CA GLN A 89 2.77 9.27 -9.90
C GLN A 89 3.79 8.63 -8.96
N PHE A 90 4.27 9.42 -7.99
CA PHE A 90 5.00 8.85 -6.87
C PHE A 90 4.05 8.15 -5.91
N VAL A 91 4.34 6.88 -5.62
CA VAL A 91 3.60 6.06 -4.65
C VAL A 91 4.49 5.77 -3.46
N ALA A 92 4.01 6.10 -2.27
CA ALA A 92 4.71 5.78 -1.02
C ALA A 92 4.57 4.29 -0.69
N MET A 93 5.67 3.56 -0.83
CA MET A 93 5.78 2.15 -0.48
C MET A 93 6.37 2.03 0.93
N SER A 94 5.50 1.84 1.93
CA SER A 94 5.91 1.79 3.34
C SER A 94 6.69 0.53 3.66
N THR A 95 7.63 0.63 4.60
CA THR A 95 8.34 -0.51 5.19
C THR A 95 7.34 -1.58 5.62
N ASP A 96 7.64 -2.85 5.37
CA ASP A 96 6.88 -4.02 5.83
C ASP A 96 5.41 -4.10 5.40
N LEU A 97 4.96 -3.23 4.50
CA LEU A 97 3.57 -3.17 4.07
C LEU A 97 3.34 -4.09 2.87
N ARG A 98 2.23 -4.84 2.92
CA ARG A 98 1.58 -5.40 1.74
C ARG A 98 0.42 -4.50 1.32
N GLY A 99 0.33 -4.18 0.03
CA GLY A 99 -0.65 -3.23 -0.47
C GLY A 99 -1.06 -3.44 -1.93
N THR A 100 -2.04 -2.63 -2.34
CA THR A 100 -2.49 -2.53 -3.73
C THR A 100 -2.32 -1.11 -4.22
N VAL A 101 -1.87 -0.94 -5.45
CA VAL A 101 -1.95 0.34 -6.17
C VAL A 101 -2.98 0.18 -7.29
N ALA A 102 -4.07 0.92 -7.21
CA ALA A 102 -5.10 0.95 -8.25
C ALA A 102 -4.90 2.16 -9.17
N VAL A 103 -4.82 1.92 -10.47
CA VAL A 103 -4.86 2.97 -11.50
C VAL A 103 -6.33 3.35 -11.71
N LEU A 104 -6.75 4.48 -11.15
CA LEU A 104 -8.15 4.90 -11.16
C LEU A 104 -8.52 5.59 -12.47
N PRO A 105 -9.82 5.59 -12.87
CA PRO A 105 -10.30 6.39 -13.99
C PRO A 105 -9.97 7.88 -13.81
N SER A 106 -9.75 8.57 -14.93
CA SER A 106 -9.60 10.03 -14.94
C SER A 106 -10.92 10.69 -14.58
N ILE A 107 -10.86 11.69 -13.71
CA ILE A 107 -11.98 12.58 -13.40
C ILE A 107 -11.75 13.88 -14.17
N ALA A 108 -12.81 14.39 -14.81
CA ALA A 108 -12.72 15.59 -15.63
C ALA A 108 -12.07 16.76 -14.86
N GLY A 109 -10.99 17.31 -15.43
CA GLY A 109 -10.23 18.40 -14.83
C GLY A 109 -9.20 18.01 -13.77
N ALA A 110 -8.99 16.71 -13.51
CA ALA A 110 -8.00 16.22 -12.55
C ALA A 110 -6.95 15.32 -13.24
N ALA A 111 -5.73 15.35 -12.70
CA ALA A 111 -4.71 14.36 -13.04
C ALA A 111 -5.15 12.96 -12.60
N ARG A 112 -4.71 11.93 -13.33
CA ARG A 112 -5.00 10.54 -12.95
C ARG A 112 -4.37 10.21 -11.59
N GLU A 113 -5.12 9.45 -10.80
CA GLU A 113 -4.71 9.02 -9.47
C GLU A 113 -4.30 7.54 -9.47
N PHE A 114 -3.15 7.28 -8.87
CA PHE A 114 -2.65 5.97 -8.49
C PHE A 114 -2.96 5.81 -7.02
N PHE A 115 -4.08 5.15 -6.73
CA PHE A 115 -4.62 5.06 -5.38
C PHE A 115 -3.99 3.90 -4.62
N ARG A 116 -3.28 4.22 -3.54
CA ARG A 116 -2.60 3.24 -2.69
C ARG A 116 -3.53 2.77 -1.58
N ILE A 117 -3.71 1.46 -1.50
CA ILE A 117 -4.47 0.77 -0.46
C ILE A 117 -3.49 -0.01 0.41
N SER A 118 -3.59 0.17 1.72
CA SER A 118 -2.93 -0.70 2.70
C SER A 118 -3.78 -1.94 2.95
N GLU A 119 -3.15 -3.11 2.93
CA GLU A 119 -3.84 -4.39 3.19
C GLU A 119 -3.49 -4.91 4.57
N ARG A 120 -2.21 -5.23 4.78
CA ARG A 120 -1.68 -5.73 6.05
C ARG A 120 -0.17 -5.54 6.11
N ARG A 121 0.45 -5.81 7.26
CA ARG A 121 1.91 -5.96 7.32
C ARG A 121 2.31 -7.33 6.79
N ILE A 122 3.46 -7.45 6.15
CA ILE A 122 3.98 -8.66 5.51
C ILE A 122 4.11 -9.81 6.52
N PHE A 123 4.48 -9.49 7.77
CA PHE A 123 4.67 -10.47 8.84
C PHE A 123 3.40 -10.83 9.61
N ASP A 124 2.28 -10.13 9.39
CA ASP A 124 1.01 -10.51 10.01
C ASP A 124 0.52 -11.82 9.39
N THR A 125 0.00 -12.73 10.21
CA THR A 125 -0.60 -13.97 9.68
C THR A 125 -1.86 -13.61 8.88
N PRO A 126 -2.04 -14.11 7.64
CA PRO A 126 -3.25 -13.84 6.87
C PRO A 126 -4.49 -14.31 7.62
N GLY A 127 -5.45 -13.41 7.83
CA GLY A 127 -6.77 -13.76 8.33
C GLY A 127 -7.72 -14.19 7.21
N VAL A 128 -8.92 -14.61 7.57
CA VAL A 128 -10.04 -14.79 6.65
C VAL A 128 -10.98 -13.59 6.82
N ALA A 129 -10.95 -12.69 5.85
CA ALA A 129 -11.70 -11.44 5.90
C ALA A 129 -12.17 -11.01 4.52
N VAL A 130 -13.17 -10.14 4.47
CA VAL A 130 -13.65 -9.52 3.24
C VAL A 130 -13.65 -8.01 3.36
N ARG A 131 -13.26 -7.33 2.29
CA ARG A 131 -13.37 -5.88 2.13
C ARG A 131 -13.93 -5.58 0.74
N VAL A 132 -14.79 -4.58 0.64
CA VAL A 132 -15.28 -4.07 -0.65
C VAL A 132 -14.81 -2.63 -0.80
N LEU A 133 -14.29 -2.26 -1.99
CA LEU A 133 -13.94 -0.88 -2.36
C LEU A 133 -14.72 -0.43 -3.58
N ASN A 134 -15.10 0.84 -3.60
CA ASN A 134 -15.71 1.47 -4.76
C ASN A 134 -14.70 2.30 -5.56
N PHE A 135 -14.32 1.83 -6.74
CA PHE A 135 -13.49 2.56 -7.72
C PHE A 135 -14.29 3.05 -8.92
N SER A 136 -15.62 3.01 -8.86
CA SER A 136 -16.44 3.63 -9.88
C SER A 136 -16.58 5.14 -9.61
N PRO A 137 -16.15 6.00 -10.54
CA PRO A 137 -16.15 7.44 -10.33
C PRO A 137 -17.57 8.00 -10.42
N ASN A 138 -17.79 9.11 -9.73
CA ASN A 138 -18.97 9.98 -9.83
C ASN A 138 -20.29 9.42 -9.27
N TYR A 139 -20.30 8.31 -8.54
CA TYR A 139 -21.48 7.92 -7.75
C TYR A 139 -21.16 7.02 -6.56
N SER A 140 -22.05 7.07 -5.56
CA SER A 140 -22.06 6.12 -4.46
C SER A 140 -22.80 4.85 -4.84
N VAL A 141 -22.43 3.74 -4.22
CA VAL A 141 -23.12 2.45 -4.36
C VAL A 141 -23.48 1.89 -3.00
N ASP A 142 -24.57 1.14 -2.93
CA ASP A 142 -24.92 0.36 -1.74
C ASP A 142 -24.39 -1.06 -1.95
N VAL A 143 -23.55 -1.53 -1.03
CA VAL A 143 -22.89 -2.84 -1.14
C VAL A 143 -23.38 -3.76 -0.05
N ARG A 144 -23.57 -5.04 -0.40
CA ARG A 144 -23.83 -6.12 0.55
C ARG A 144 -22.89 -7.28 0.27
N VAL A 145 -22.39 -7.89 1.34
CA VAL A 145 -21.70 -9.18 1.27
C VAL A 145 -22.53 -10.18 2.04
N ILE A 146 -22.98 -11.23 1.35
CA ILE A 146 -24.05 -12.13 1.82
C ILE A 146 -23.56 -13.56 1.80
N ALA A 147 -23.88 -14.36 2.83
CA ALA A 147 -23.72 -15.82 2.85
C ALA A 147 -25.04 -16.46 3.27
N GLY A 148 -25.81 -16.99 2.32
CA GLY A 148 -27.16 -17.47 2.58
C GLY A 148 -28.06 -16.32 3.06
N THR A 149 -28.55 -16.40 4.30
CA THR A 149 -29.34 -15.33 4.94
C THR A 149 -28.50 -14.32 5.72
N ASP A 150 -27.21 -14.60 5.95
CA ASP A 150 -26.33 -13.73 6.73
C ASP A 150 -25.81 -12.57 5.87
N THR A 151 -25.90 -11.34 6.36
CA THR A 151 -25.23 -10.18 5.77
C THR A 151 -24.03 -9.80 6.62
N VAL A 152 -22.81 -9.96 6.08
CA VAL A 152 -21.55 -9.70 6.81
C VAL A 152 -21.00 -8.29 6.59
N ALA A 153 -21.40 -7.64 5.49
CA ALA A 153 -21.14 -6.24 5.25
C ALA A 153 -22.36 -5.62 4.57
N ASN A 154 -22.75 -4.42 5.01
CA ASN A 154 -23.77 -3.59 4.39
C ASN A 154 -23.35 -2.13 4.55
N ALA A 155 -23.01 -1.46 3.47
CA ALA A 155 -22.49 -0.09 3.52
C ALA A 155 -22.84 0.69 2.26
N ARG A 156 -22.97 2.00 2.41
CA ARG A 156 -22.95 2.94 1.29
C ARG A 156 -21.52 3.40 1.07
N LEU A 157 -20.97 3.14 -0.11
CA LEU A 157 -19.60 3.49 -0.46
C LEU A 157 -19.59 4.63 -1.48
N ALA A 158 -19.06 5.79 -1.10
CA ALA A 158 -18.65 6.81 -2.05
C ALA A 158 -17.42 6.35 -2.88
N PHE A 159 -17.08 7.09 -3.93
CA PHE A 159 -15.86 6.82 -4.70
C PHE A 159 -14.62 6.82 -3.79
N LYS A 160 -13.78 5.78 -3.95
CA LYS A 160 -12.63 5.42 -3.10
C LYS A 160 -12.96 5.02 -1.66
N GLY A 161 -14.25 4.90 -1.33
CA GLY A 161 -14.71 4.39 -0.05
C GLY A 161 -14.60 2.87 0.04
N ASP A 162 -14.43 2.37 1.27
CA ASP A 162 -14.34 0.94 1.56
C ASP A 162 -15.13 0.54 2.81
N THR A 163 -15.40 -0.76 2.96
CA THR A 163 -16.15 -1.33 4.09
C THR A 163 -15.32 -1.54 5.37
N GLY A 164 -14.00 -1.38 5.27
CA GLY A 164 -13.00 -2.03 6.12
C GLY A 164 -12.95 -3.54 5.89
N TYR A 165 -11.90 -4.19 6.41
CA TYR A 165 -11.87 -5.64 6.51
C TYR A 165 -12.87 -6.12 7.57
N ARG A 166 -13.71 -7.08 7.19
CA ARG A 166 -14.62 -7.80 8.09
C ARG A 166 -14.13 -9.23 8.20
N VAL A 167 -13.80 -9.67 9.42
CA VAL A 167 -13.44 -11.07 9.68
C VAL A 167 -14.66 -11.95 9.42
N VAL A 168 -14.48 -13.01 8.65
CA VAL A 168 -15.56 -13.92 8.26
C VAL A 168 -15.10 -15.38 8.32
N THR A 169 -16.06 -16.30 8.32
CA THR A 169 -15.77 -17.73 8.17
C THR A 169 -15.40 -18.05 6.72
N ALA A 170 -14.47 -18.99 6.51
CA ALA A 170 -14.16 -19.49 5.18
C ALA A 170 -15.36 -20.25 4.60
N ARG A 171 -15.96 -19.71 3.54
CA ARG A 171 -17.13 -20.24 2.79
C ARG A 171 -17.39 -19.37 1.57
N ASP A 172 -18.44 -19.71 0.83
CA ASP A 172 -18.92 -18.91 -0.28
C ASP A 172 -19.79 -17.73 0.18
N TYR A 173 -19.58 -16.60 -0.48
CA TYR A 173 -20.31 -15.36 -0.33
C TYR A 173 -20.76 -14.85 -1.70
N VAL A 174 -21.68 -13.90 -1.68
CA VAL A 174 -22.05 -13.07 -2.84
C VAL A 174 -21.80 -11.62 -2.48
N VAL A 175 -21.08 -10.91 -3.34
CA VAL A 175 -21.00 -9.45 -3.31
C VAL A 175 -22.09 -8.91 -4.21
N GLU A 176 -23.04 -8.20 -3.63
CA GLU A 176 -24.12 -7.50 -4.33
C GLU A 176 -23.85 -6.00 -4.28
N VAL A 177 -23.99 -5.34 -5.43
CA VAL A 177 -23.83 -3.89 -5.57
C VAL A 177 -25.10 -3.33 -6.17
N LYS A 178 -25.69 -2.35 -5.49
CA LYS A 178 -26.91 -1.64 -5.88
C LYS A 178 -26.63 -0.17 -6.14
N GLU A 179 -27.49 0.44 -6.95
CA GLU A 179 -27.56 1.89 -7.08
C GLU A 179 -27.96 2.50 -5.73
N ALA A 180 -27.20 3.49 -5.27
CA ALA A 180 -27.33 4.01 -3.92
C ALA A 180 -28.74 4.52 -3.62
N GLY A 181 -29.32 4.04 -2.51
CA GLY A 181 -30.64 4.44 -2.04
C GLY A 181 -31.79 3.77 -2.77
N THR A 182 -31.52 2.80 -3.64
CA THR A 182 -32.53 2.08 -4.42
C THR A 182 -32.38 0.56 -4.27
N ASP A 183 -33.33 -0.20 -4.81
CA ASP A 183 -33.25 -1.66 -4.92
C ASP A 183 -32.70 -2.16 -6.27
N VAL A 184 -32.28 -1.25 -7.16
CA VAL A 184 -31.73 -1.60 -8.47
C VAL A 184 -30.35 -2.24 -8.29
N VAL A 185 -30.25 -3.53 -8.60
CA VAL A 185 -28.98 -4.27 -8.58
C VAL A 185 -28.17 -3.93 -9.83
N LEU A 186 -26.97 -3.39 -9.62
CA LEU A 186 -26.03 -3.05 -10.69
C LEU A 186 -25.13 -4.23 -11.06
N ALA A 187 -24.73 -5.02 -10.07
CA ALA A 187 -23.93 -6.24 -10.27
C ALA A 187 -24.00 -7.18 -9.08
N THR A 188 -23.77 -8.46 -9.36
CA THR A 188 -23.54 -9.50 -8.34
C THR A 188 -22.34 -10.33 -8.75
N SER A 189 -21.50 -10.71 -7.79
CA SER A 189 -20.38 -11.63 -8.03
C SER A 189 -20.30 -12.69 -6.95
N PRO A 190 -20.13 -13.98 -7.30
CA PRO A 190 -19.74 -14.98 -6.33
C PRO A 190 -18.35 -14.66 -5.78
N LEU A 191 -18.11 -15.05 -4.54
CA LEU A 191 -16.86 -14.87 -3.83
C LEU A 191 -16.62 -16.07 -2.91
N THR A 192 -15.70 -16.96 -3.29
CA THR A 192 -15.23 -18.05 -2.42
C THR A 192 -14.10 -17.53 -1.54
N VAL A 193 -14.29 -17.52 -0.23
CA VAL A 193 -13.34 -16.94 0.72
C VAL A 193 -12.65 -18.06 1.49
N SER A 194 -11.34 -18.24 1.28
CA SER A 194 -10.46 -19.12 2.06
C SER A 194 -9.33 -18.37 2.78
N ASN A 195 -9.01 -17.16 2.30
CA ASN A 195 -8.13 -16.16 2.88
C ASN A 195 -8.81 -14.77 2.76
N SER A 196 -8.12 -13.72 3.20
CA SER A 196 -8.61 -12.35 3.05
C SER A 196 -8.86 -12.02 1.57
N HIS A 197 -9.94 -11.31 1.28
CA HIS A 197 -10.30 -10.90 -0.07
C HIS A 197 -10.69 -9.43 -0.12
N THR A 198 -10.28 -8.78 -1.20
CA THR A 198 -10.69 -7.43 -1.55
C THR A 198 -11.51 -7.47 -2.83
N ALA A 199 -12.80 -7.13 -2.76
CA ALA A 199 -13.67 -6.96 -3.91
C ALA A 199 -13.66 -5.50 -4.38
N LEU A 200 -13.33 -5.30 -5.64
CA LEU A 200 -13.22 -3.98 -6.26
C LEU A 200 -14.41 -3.75 -7.20
N ILE A 201 -15.13 -2.67 -6.98
CA ILE A 201 -16.21 -2.21 -7.86
C ILE A 201 -15.60 -1.24 -8.86
N MET A 202 -15.65 -1.57 -10.14
CA MET A 202 -15.08 -0.78 -11.23
C MET A 202 -16.15 -0.52 -12.30
N GLY A 203 -15.91 0.41 -13.20
CA GLY A 203 -16.88 0.79 -14.25
C GLY A 203 -17.50 2.15 -14.00
N GLY A 204 -18.69 2.39 -14.55
CA GLY A 204 -19.36 3.70 -14.54
C GLY A 204 -20.88 3.61 -14.45
N ALA A 205 -21.55 4.77 -14.43
CA ALA A 205 -22.98 4.87 -14.17
C ALA A 205 -23.79 3.97 -15.13
N GLY A 206 -24.50 2.99 -14.56
CA GLY A 206 -25.35 2.04 -15.29
C GLY A 206 -24.79 0.62 -15.44
N ALA A 207 -23.47 0.42 -15.32
CA ALA A 207 -22.87 -0.92 -15.34
C ALA A 207 -21.55 -0.95 -14.56
N VAL A 208 -21.52 -1.74 -13.48
CA VAL A 208 -20.30 -2.00 -12.71
C VAL A 208 -19.82 -3.41 -12.90
N THR A 209 -18.51 -3.60 -12.81
CA THR A 209 -17.86 -4.91 -12.72
C THR A 209 -17.32 -5.09 -11.31
N ILE A 210 -17.52 -6.27 -10.74
CA ILE A 210 -16.93 -6.64 -9.45
C ILE A 210 -15.74 -7.56 -9.73
N LYS A 211 -14.56 -7.16 -9.29
CA LYS A 211 -13.34 -7.98 -9.35
C LYS A 211 -12.91 -8.34 -7.94
N SER A 212 -12.99 -9.62 -7.62
CA SER A 212 -12.47 -10.15 -6.35
C SER A 212 -10.99 -10.48 -6.49
N LEU A 213 -10.19 -10.02 -5.52
CA LEU A 213 -8.77 -10.29 -5.43
C LEU A 213 -8.48 -10.99 -4.10
N ALA A 214 -7.77 -12.11 -4.16
CA ALA A 214 -7.26 -12.78 -2.97
C ALA A 214 -6.09 -11.98 -2.38
N ASP A 215 -6.20 -11.62 -1.12
CA ASP A 215 -5.15 -10.94 -0.36
C ASP A 215 -4.26 -12.01 0.25
N HIS A 216 -2.99 -11.99 -0.15
CA HIS A 216 -2.02 -12.96 0.33
C HIS A 216 -1.53 -12.58 1.72
#